data_AF-A0A2D5SBP2-F1
#
_entry.id   AF-A0A2D5SBP2-F1
#
_cell.length_a   1.000
_cell.length_b   1.000
_cell.length_c   1.000
_cell.angle_alpha   90.00
_cell.angle_beta   90.00
_cell.angle_gamma   90.00
#
_symmetry.space_group_name_H-M   'P 1'
#
loop_
_entity.id
_entity.type
_entity.pdbx_description
1 polymer ?
#
loop_
_entity_poly.entity_id
_entity_poly.type
_entity_poly.pdbx_seq_one_letter_code
_entity_poly.pdbx_strand_id
1 'polypeptide(L)'
;MNSKNQFWPLVQRSLQLRCPVCGKGRLFRGWFKMHEVCTACGVAFEREAGFYLGSIYVNYGVTALVVAIGYPLLLFNQVVQEQPLLLLAVTFSILFPIWFFRYARALWIGFDQWCDPRNAPGPE
;
A
#
# COMPACT_ATOMS: atom_id res chain seq x y z
N MET A 1 -2.77 25.64 -8.06
CA MET A 1 -2.42 25.19 -6.69
C MET A 1 -1.23 24.25 -6.78
N ASN A 2 -0.22 24.44 -5.92
CA ASN A 2 1.16 23.98 -6.12
C ASN A 2 1.29 22.42 -6.12
N SER A 3 1.60 21.82 -7.27
CA SER A 3 1.57 20.37 -7.51
C SER A 3 2.57 19.57 -6.65
N LYS A 4 3.68 20.18 -6.21
CA LYS A 4 4.73 19.49 -5.45
C LYS A 4 4.35 19.15 -4.00
N ASN A 5 3.37 19.83 -3.41
CA ASN A 5 3.03 19.66 -1.98
C ASN A 5 1.83 18.73 -1.73
N GLN A 6 1.23 18.16 -2.79
CA GLN A 6 0.09 17.24 -2.65
C GLN A 6 0.53 15.80 -2.39
N PHE A 7 1.77 15.43 -2.72
CA PHE A 7 2.29 14.08 -2.51
C PHE A 7 2.25 13.65 -1.04
N TRP A 8 2.75 14.49 -0.14
CA TRP A 8 2.83 14.15 1.29
C TRP A 8 1.45 13.95 1.95
N PRO A 9 0.46 14.85 1.74
CA PRO A 9 -0.91 14.60 2.17
C PRO A 9 -1.53 13.32 1.62
N LEU A 10 -1.24 12.97 0.35
CA LEU A 10 -1.77 11.74 -0.26
C LEU A 10 -1.16 10.50 0.39
N VAL A 11 0.16 10.46 0.57
CA VAL A 11 0.85 9.37 1.27
C VAL A 11 0.33 9.25 2.71
N GLN A 12 0.19 10.36 3.43
CA GLN A 12 -0.36 10.35 4.78
C GLN A 12 -1.77 9.77 4.83
N ARG A 13 -2.66 10.17 3.92
CA ARG A 13 -4.03 9.63 3.82
C ARG A 13 -4.01 8.13 3.50
N SER A 14 -3.14 7.70 2.57
CA SER A 14 -2.96 6.30 2.22
C SER A 14 -2.46 5.47 3.41
N LEU A 15 -1.50 5.96 4.18
CA LEU A 15 -1.02 5.31 5.41
C LEU A 15 -2.11 5.23 6.49
N GLN A 16 -2.99 6.22 6.56
CA GLN A 16 -4.17 6.21 7.44
C GLN A 16 -5.33 5.36 6.89
N LEU A 17 -5.17 4.70 5.74
CA LEU A 17 -6.20 3.93 5.04
C LEU A 17 -7.47 4.77 4.75
N ARG A 18 -7.26 6.06 4.47
CA ARG A 18 -8.28 7.04 4.10
C ARG A 18 -8.27 7.34 2.62
N CYS A 19 -9.41 7.77 2.10
CA CYS A 19 -9.57 8.15 0.71
C CYS A 19 -8.54 9.23 0.33
N PRO A 20 -7.69 9.02 -0.69
CA PRO A 20 -6.71 10.01 -1.08
C PRO A 20 -7.35 11.28 -1.67
N VAL A 21 -8.53 11.15 -2.30
CA VAL A 21 -9.31 12.27 -2.86
C VAL A 21 -9.86 13.17 -1.74
N CYS A 22 -10.78 12.65 -0.92
CA CYS A 22 -11.50 13.47 0.07
C CYS A 22 -10.89 13.47 1.48
N GLY A 23 -9.98 12.55 1.80
CA GLY A 23 -9.36 12.38 3.12
C GLY A 23 -10.26 11.82 4.22
N LYS A 24 -11.58 11.70 4.00
CA LYS A 24 -12.56 11.33 5.04
C LYS A 24 -12.96 9.85 5.02
N GLY A 25 -13.31 9.32 3.84
CA GLY A 25 -13.81 7.95 3.72
C GLY A 25 -12.73 6.89 4.03
N ARG A 26 -13.14 5.73 4.56
CA ARG A 26 -12.24 4.60 4.81
C ARG A 26 -12.13 3.75 3.53
N LEU A 27 -10.93 3.29 3.19
CA LEU A 27 -10.74 2.37 2.06
C LEU A 27 -11.27 0.97 2.38
N PHE A 28 -11.03 0.51 3.60
CA PHE A 28 -11.31 -0.86 4.02
C PHE A 28 -12.44 -0.91 5.05
N ARG A 29 -13.40 -1.81 4.86
CA ARG A 29 -14.47 -2.13 5.82
C ARG A 29 -14.09 -3.26 6.78
N GLY A 30 -13.01 -3.97 6.51
CA GLY A 30 -12.45 -5.01 7.36
C GLY A 30 -10.96 -5.17 7.11
N TRP A 31 -10.42 -6.35 7.43
CA TRP A 31 -9.01 -6.64 7.17
C TRP A 31 -8.71 -6.84 5.69
N PHE A 32 -9.52 -7.65 5.00
CA PHE A 32 -9.31 -8.02 3.59
C PHE A 32 -10.33 -7.42 2.62
N LYS A 33 -11.44 -6.88 3.13
CA LYS A 33 -12.52 -6.34 2.31
C LYS A 33 -12.38 -4.83 2.14
N MET A 34 -12.17 -4.42 0.90
CA MET A 34 -12.15 -3.02 0.49
C MET A 34 -13.56 -2.55 0.09
N HIS A 35 -13.83 -1.26 0.20
CA HIS A 35 -14.98 -0.64 -0.44
C HIS A 35 -14.71 -0.47 -1.94
N GLU A 36 -15.73 -0.61 -2.77
CA GLU A 36 -15.63 -0.31 -4.21
C GLU A 36 -15.67 1.21 -4.46
N VAL A 37 -16.53 1.91 -3.72
CA VAL A 37 -16.70 3.36 -3.76
C VAL A 37 -16.44 3.99 -2.39
N CYS A 38 -15.95 5.23 -2.38
CA CYS A 38 -15.76 5.98 -1.15
C CYS A 38 -17.10 6.35 -0.51
N THR A 39 -17.30 5.99 0.75
CA THR A 39 -18.54 6.28 1.50
C THR A 39 -18.77 7.78 1.80
N ALA A 40 -17.78 8.64 1.56
CA ALA A 40 -17.88 10.07 1.85
C ALA A 40 -17.98 10.95 0.60
N CYS A 41 -17.39 10.55 -0.52
CA CYS A 41 -17.35 11.36 -1.74
C CYS A 41 -17.73 10.59 -3.00
N GLY A 42 -18.18 9.34 -2.89
CA GLY A 42 -18.70 8.54 -4.01
C GLY A 42 -17.66 8.06 -5.04
N VAL A 43 -16.40 8.49 -4.95
CA VAL A 43 -15.37 8.12 -5.94
C VAL A 43 -15.12 6.60 -5.92
N ALA A 44 -15.16 5.96 -7.10
CA ALA A 44 -14.75 4.57 -7.26
C ALA A 44 -13.25 4.43 -7.02
N PHE A 45 -12.83 3.47 -6.19
CA PHE A 45 -11.42 3.25 -5.92
C PHE A 45 -10.72 2.47 -7.05
N GLU A 46 -11.42 1.52 -7.66
CA GLU A 46 -10.95 0.81 -8.85
C GLU A 46 -11.34 1.59 -10.11
N ARG A 47 -10.34 1.91 -10.95
CA ARG A 47 -10.55 2.62 -12.22
C ARG A 47 -10.91 1.66 -13.35
N GLU A 48 -10.14 0.60 -13.45
CA GLU A 48 -10.19 -0.38 -14.53
C GLU A 48 -9.93 -1.78 -13.98
N ALA A 49 -10.41 -2.79 -14.70
CA ALA A 49 -10.15 -4.18 -14.34
C ALA A 49 -8.64 -4.44 -14.33
N GLY A 50 -8.12 -4.90 -13.19
CA GLY A 50 -6.69 -5.15 -13.03
C GLY A 50 -5.89 -3.95 -12.50
N PHE A 51 -6.53 -2.84 -12.15
CA PHE A 51 -5.88 -1.68 -11.53
C PHE A 51 -5.00 -2.05 -10.31
N TYR A 52 -5.39 -3.07 -9.55
CA TYR A 52 -4.64 -3.52 -8.38
C TYR A 52 -3.35 -4.30 -8.70
N LEU A 53 -3.04 -4.64 -9.95
CA LEU A 53 -1.78 -5.28 -10.29
C LEU A 53 -0.58 -4.46 -9.82
N GLY A 54 -0.62 -3.14 -9.97
CA GLY A 54 0.44 -2.26 -9.47
C GLY A 54 0.65 -2.38 -7.96
N SER A 55 -0.43 -2.48 -7.18
CA SER A 55 -0.33 -2.69 -5.73
C SER A 55 0.30 -4.05 -5.36
N ILE A 56 0.10 -5.09 -6.19
CA ILE A 56 0.72 -6.40 -6.00
C ILE A 56 2.23 -6.27 -6.24
N TYR A 57 2.65 -5.58 -7.30
CA TYR A 57 4.08 -5.35 -7.57
C TYR A 57 4.74 -4.52 -6.48
N VAL A 58 4.07 -3.50 -5.93
CA VAL A 58 4.60 -2.73 -4.79
C VAL A 58 4.78 -3.62 -3.57
N ASN A 59 3.78 -4.45 -3.23
CA ASN A 59 3.86 -5.36 -2.09
C ASN A 59 5.01 -6.38 -2.25
N TYR A 60 5.06 -7.02 -3.42
CA TYR A 60 6.12 -7.98 -3.76
C TYR A 60 7.49 -7.31 -3.74
N GLY A 61 7.65 -6.16 -4.40
CA GLY A 61 8.91 -5.44 -4.50
C GLY A 61 9.45 -5.04 -3.13
N VAL A 62 8.61 -4.49 -2.24
CA VAL A 62 9.03 -4.15 -0.88
C VAL A 62 9.45 -5.40 -0.10
N THR A 63 8.66 -6.47 -0.16
CA THR A 63 8.97 -7.73 0.54
C THR A 63 10.28 -8.33 0.05
N ALA A 64 10.45 -8.43 -1.27
CA ALA A 64 11.63 -8.98 -1.90
C ALA A 64 12.87 -8.15 -1.58
N LEU A 65 12.78 -6.81 -1.62
CA LEU A 65 13.90 -5.93 -1.25
C LEU A 65 14.30 -6.10 0.23
N VAL A 66 13.32 -6.15 1.14
CA VAL A 66 13.61 -6.33 2.57
C VAL A 66 14.31 -7.67 2.82
N VAL A 67 13.87 -8.75 2.18
CA VAL A 67 14.50 -10.07 2.33
C VAL A 67 15.87 -10.11 1.64
N ALA A 68 15.97 -9.62 0.40
CA ALA A 68 17.19 -9.66 -0.39
C ALA A 68 18.33 -8.82 0.23
N ILE A 69 18.00 -7.76 0.96
CA ILE A 69 18.98 -6.92 1.66
C ILE A 69 19.17 -7.42 3.10
N GLY A 70 18.07 -7.67 3.83
CA GLY A 70 18.12 -8.02 5.25
C GLY A 70 18.74 -9.39 5.52
N TYR A 71 18.45 -10.39 4.68
CA TYR A 71 19.00 -11.74 4.84
C TYR A 71 20.53 -11.78 4.77
N PRO A 72 21.19 -11.30 3.70
CA PRO A 72 22.66 -11.31 3.64
C PRO A 72 23.28 -10.41 4.72
N LEU A 73 22.68 -9.27 5.06
CA LEU A 73 23.20 -8.40 6.11
C LEU A 73 23.24 -9.11 7.47
N LEU A 74 22.19 -9.84 7.83
CA LEU A 74 22.13 -10.60 9.09
C LEU A 74 23.05 -11.83 9.07
N LEU A 75 23.17 -12.49 7.91
CA LEU A 75 24.02 -13.65 7.71
C LEU A 75 25.51 -13.30 7.81
N PHE A 76 25.97 -12.28 7.06
CA PHE A 76 27.39 -11.90 7.01
C PHE A 76 27.89 -11.26 8.31
N ASN A 77 27.00 -10.58 9.04
CA ASN A 77 27.32 -10.03 10.36
C ASN A 77 27.24 -11.07 11.49
N GLN A 78 26.93 -12.35 11.16
CA GLN A 78 26.79 -13.46 12.12
C GLN A 78 25.88 -13.14 13.32
N VAL A 79 24.87 -12.29 13.11
CA VAL A 79 23.95 -11.85 14.17
C VAL A 79 23.06 -13.01 14.61
N VAL A 80 22.73 -13.90 13.68
CA VAL A 80 21.82 -15.04 13.88
C VAL A 80 22.40 -16.28 13.18
N GLN A 81 22.21 -17.46 13.75
CA GLN A 81 22.58 -18.73 13.10
C GLN A 81 21.75 -18.96 11.82
N GLU A 82 22.28 -19.74 10.87
CA GLU A 82 21.70 -19.90 9.54
C GLU A 82 20.27 -20.47 9.54
N GLN A 83 20.02 -21.51 10.33
CA GLN A 83 18.71 -22.15 10.41
C GLN A 83 17.60 -21.23 10.96
N PRO A 84 17.75 -20.57 12.12
CA PRO A 84 16.75 -19.62 12.60
C PRO A 84 16.61 -18.40 11.68
N LEU A 85 17.68 -17.97 11.00
CA LEU A 85 17.61 -16.87 10.05
C LEU A 85 16.77 -17.23 8.80
N LEU A 86 16.94 -18.44 8.25
CA LEU A 86 16.12 -18.95 7.16
C LEU A 86 14.63 -19.04 7.57
N LEU A 87 14.36 -19.60 8.75
CA LEU A 87 12.99 -19.69 9.27
C LEU A 87 12.36 -18.29 9.40
N LEU A 88 13.10 -17.34 9.98
CA LEU A 88 12.66 -15.95 10.11
C LEU A 88 12.36 -15.33 8.73
N ALA A 89 13.24 -15.52 7.74
CA ALA A 89 13.05 -14.99 6.40
C ALA A 89 11.81 -15.58 5.70
N VAL A 90 11.57 -16.89 5.84
CA VAL A 90 10.37 -17.54 5.29
C VAL A 90 9.11 -17.03 5.99
N THR A 91 9.10 -17.01 7.33
CA THR A 91 7.97 -16.49 8.11
C THR A 91 7.67 -15.04 7.75
N PHE A 92 8.69 -14.19 7.66
CA PHE A 92 8.55 -12.80 7.23
C PHE A 92 7.95 -12.70 5.83
N SER A 93 8.46 -13.46 4.86
CA SER A 93 8.00 -13.45 3.46
C SER A 93 6.53 -13.84 3.30
N ILE A 94 5.95 -14.53 4.28
CA ILE A 94 4.52 -14.90 4.27
C ILE A 94 3.70 -13.86 5.01
N LEU A 95 4.09 -13.51 6.23
CA LEU A 95 3.29 -12.65 7.11
C LEU A 95 3.31 -11.18 6.69
N PHE A 96 4.47 -10.68 6.25
CA PHE A 96 4.63 -9.28 5.90
C PHE A 96 3.73 -8.87 4.72
N PRO A 97 3.69 -9.60 3.57
CA PRO A 97 2.79 -9.24 2.48
C PRO A 97 1.31 -9.29 2.86
N ILE A 98 0.91 -10.22 3.73
CA ILE A 98 -0.48 -10.35 4.21
C ILE A 98 -0.87 -9.15 5.07
N TRP A 99 0.05 -8.58 5.84
CA TRP A 99 -0.21 -7.37 6.58
C TRP A 99 -0.09 -6.12 5.69
N PHE A 100 0.93 -6.07 4.85
CA PHE A 100 1.29 -4.91 4.03
C PHE A 100 0.35 -4.70 2.83
N PHE A 101 -0.40 -5.73 2.39
CA PHE A 101 -1.29 -5.60 1.22
C PHE A 101 -2.25 -4.40 1.32
N ARG A 102 -2.75 -4.09 2.53
CA ARG A 102 -3.68 -2.97 2.77
C ARG A 102 -3.01 -1.64 2.44
N TYR A 103 -1.78 -1.49 2.92
CA TYR A 103 -0.97 -0.30 2.71
C TYR A 103 -0.51 -0.21 1.26
N ALA A 104 -0.09 -1.31 0.65
CA ALA A 104 0.28 -1.35 -0.76
C ALA A 104 -0.87 -0.89 -1.67
N ARG A 105 -2.11 -1.37 -1.43
CA ARG A 105 -3.30 -0.89 -2.16
C ARG A 105 -3.58 0.59 -1.92
N ALA A 106 -3.53 1.03 -0.66
CA ALA A 106 -3.80 2.42 -0.32
C ALA A 106 -2.76 3.37 -0.92
N LEU A 107 -1.48 2.99 -0.89
CA LEU A 107 -0.38 3.74 -1.49
C LEU A 107 -0.52 3.78 -3.01
N TRP A 108 -0.88 2.67 -3.65
CA TRP A 108 -1.12 2.62 -5.10
C TRP A 108 -2.23 3.58 -5.54
N ILE A 109 -3.37 3.60 -4.84
CA ILE A 109 -4.47 4.53 -5.14
C ILE A 109 -4.03 5.98 -4.89
N GLY A 110 -3.27 6.24 -3.84
CA GLY A 110 -2.72 7.57 -3.55
C GLY A 110 -1.74 8.04 -4.62
N PHE A 111 -0.91 7.14 -5.13
CA PHE A 111 0.03 7.38 -6.23
C PHE A 111 -0.71 7.63 -7.55
N ASP A 112 -1.70 6.80 -7.89
CA ASP A 112 -2.58 7.03 -9.05
C ASP A 112 -3.27 8.41 -8.96
N GLN A 113 -3.79 8.77 -7.79
CA GLN A 113 -4.40 10.09 -7.58
C GLN A 113 -3.38 11.25 -7.70
N TRP A 114 -2.11 11.01 -7.42
CA TRP A 114 -1.06 12.01 -7.61
C TRP A 114 -0.71 12.17 -9.09
N CYS A 115 -0.59 11.07 -9.82
CA CYS A 115 -0.30 11.06 -11.26
C CYS A 115 -1.46 11.58 -12.09
N ASP A 116 -2.69 11.19 -11.74
CA ASP A 116 -3.92 11.55 -12.46
C ASP A 116 -5.05 11.85 -11.46
N PRO A 117 -5.12 13.10 -10.97
CA PRO A 117 -6.01 13.50 -9.91
C PRO A 117 -7.48 13.49 -10.34
N ARG A 118 -8.28 12.68 -9.66
CA ARG A 118 -9.74 12.68 -9.74
C ARG A 118 -10.35 13.74 -8.84
N ASN A 119 -11.40 14.38 -9.34
CA ASN A 119 -12.30 15.19 -8.52
C ASN A 119 -13.41 14.29 -7.95
N ALA A 120 -13.90 14.62 -6.75
CA ALA A 120 -15.10 13.98 -6.24
C ALA A 120 -16.28 14.32 -7.18
N PRO A 121 -17.13 13.34 -7.56
CA PRO A 121 -18.43 13.68 -8.13
C PRO A 121 -19.13 14.60 -7.13
N GLY A 122 -19.55 15.79 -7.59
CA GLY A 122 -20.23 16.75 -6.74
C GLY A 122 -21.47 16.13 -6.08
N PRO A 123 -21.98 16.68 -4.98
CA PRO A 123 -23.30 16.30 -4.50
C PRO A 123 -24.31 16.65 -5.60
N GLU A 124 -24.99 15.63 -6.13
CA GLU A 124 -26.20 15.83 -6.95
C GLU A 124 -27.31 16.48 -6.11
#